data_AF-A0A1C7M032-F1
#
_entry.id   AF-A0A1C7M032-F1
#
_cell.length_a   1.000
_cell.length_b   1.000
_cell.length_c   1.000
_cell.angle_alpha   90.00
_cell.angle_beta   90.00
_cell.angle_gamma   90.00
#
_symmetry.space_group_name_H-M   'P 1'
#
loop_
_entity.id
_entity.type
_entity.pdbx_description
1 polymer ?
#
loop_
_entity_poly.entity_id
_entity_poly.type
_entity_poly.pdbx_seq_one_letter_code
_entity_poly.pdbx_strand_id
1 'polypeptide(L)'
;MRLNAAAPHANLTDADTYSLMSLCPFESVAEEKRSNFCNLYDEFDAFEGFEYGGDLDKYYGTGYGQSLGPVQGVGYVNELLARLTNTVVSDHTQTNTTLDADPATFPLNHTLYADFSHDNQMIAIYAAMGLFPQHAALDPTAPNPHRSWRVAKLVPFSARMVWRNCGARGEGGTGASTCEYW
;
A
#
# COMPACT_ATOMS: atom_id res chain seq x y z
N MET A 1 31.81 5.72 -6.37
CA MET A 1 30.84 5.43 -5.28
C MET A 1 31.43 5.90 -3.95
N ARG A 2 30.76 6.83 -3.24
CA ARG A 2 31.27 7.46 -2.00
C ARG A 2 31.52 6.46 -0.86
N LEU A 3 30.65 5.46 -0.72
CA LEU A 3 30.79 4.38 0.27
C LEU A 3 32.10 3.58 0.11
N ASN A 4 32.46 3.18 -1.12
CA ASN A 4 33.73 2.50 -1.37
C ASN A 4 34.96 3.38 -1.13
N ALA A 5 34.82 4.71 -1.15
CA ALA A 5 35.90 5.62 -0.75
C ALA A 5 36.08 5.66 0.78
N ALA A 6 34.99 5.57 1.55
CA ALA A 6 35.01 5.51 3.01
C ALA A 6 35.38 4.12 3.56
N ALA A 7 35.12 3.05 2.79
CA ALA A 7 35.48 1.67 3.11
C ALA A 7 36.30 1.05 1.97
N PRO A 8 37.60 1.37 1.87
CA PRO A 8 38.49 0.76 0.88
C PRO A 8 38.44 -0.77 0.98
N HIS A 9 38.45 -1.45 -0.16
CA HIS A 9 38.35 -2.91 -0.30
C HIS A 9 36.99 -3.56 -0.01
N ALA A 10 35.98 -2.80 0.43
CA ALA A 10 34.64 -3.35 0.62
C ALA A 10 33.96 -3.79 -0.69
N ASN A 11 34.34 -3.19 -1.82
CA ASN A 11 33.83 -3.51 -3.16
C ASN A 11 32.30 -3.58 -3.23
N LEU A 12 31.64 -2.62 -2.57
CA LEU A 12 30.18 -2.52 -2.49
C LEU A 12 29.59 -2.22 -3.88
N THR A 13 28.47 -2.86 -4.16
CA THR A 13 27.65 -2.68 -5.36
C THR A 13 26.47 -1.73 -5.11
N ASP A 14 25.71 -1.42 -6.16
CA ASP A 14 24.46 -0.66 -6.02
C ASP A 14 23.42 -1.41 -5.17
N ALA A 15 23.37 -2.75 -5.29
CA ALA A 15 22.50 -3.58 -4.47
C ALA A 15 22.91 -3.56 -2.99
N ASP A 16 24.21 -3.57 -2.71
CA ASP A 16 24.72 -3.41 -1.33
C ASP A 16 24.39 -2.02 -0.79
N THR A 17 24.47 -0.98 -1.61
CA THR A 17 24.09 0.39 -1.24
C THR A 17 22.62 0.45 -0.82
N TYR A 18 21.73 -0.08 -1.66
CA TYR A 18 20.29 -0.13 -1.35
C TYR A 18 20.01 -0.91 -0.07
N SER A 19 20.72 -2.02 0.14
CA SER A 19 20.59 -2.85 1.35
C SER A 19 21.07 -2.11 2.60
N LEU A 20 22.22 -1.44 2.55
CA LEU A 20 22.74 -0.63 3.65
C LEU A 20 21.82 0.54 4.00
N MET A 21 21.24 1.18 2.99
CA MET A 21 20.24 2.22 3.19
C MET A 21 18.99 1.66 3.88
N SER A 22 18.50 0.51 3.42
CA SER A 22 17.33 -0.17 4.00
C SER A 22 17.50 -0.52 5.48
N LEU A 23 18.73 -0.67 5.99
CA LEU A 23 18.97 -0.87 7.43
C LEU A 23 18.49 0.30 8.29
N CYS A 24 18.46 1.54 7.77
CA CYS A 24 17.95 2.69 8.52
C CYS A 24 16.53 2.45 9.05
N PRO A 25 15.50 2.22 8.21
CA PRO A 25 14.15 1.98 8.71
C PRO A 25 14.06 0.68 9.52
N PHE A 26 14.69 -0.42 9.06
CA PHE A 26 14.57 -1.73 9.73
C PHE A 26 15.21 -1.76 11.13
N GLU A 27 16.43 -1.26 11.27
CA GLU A 27 17.09 -1.17 12.59
C GLU A 27 16.37 -0.15 13.47
N SER A 28 15.87 0.96 12.89
CA SER A 28 15.18 1.97 13.71
C SER A 28 13.92 1.44 14.39
N VAL A 29 13.14 0.61 13.68
CA VAL A 29 11.94 -0.01 14.26
C VAL A 29 12.29 -1.14 15.23
N ALA A 30 13.35 -1.91 14.95
CA ALA A 30 13.78 -3.00 15.82
C ALA A 30 14.33 -2.51 17.16
N GLU A 31 15.06 -1.39 17.14
CA GLU A 31 15.74 -0.80 18.31
C GLU A 31 14.94 0.34 18.96
N GLU A 32 13.78 0.69 18.41
CA GLU A 32 12.94 1.81 18.84
C GLU A 32 13.69 3.16 18.96
N LYS A 33 14.72 3.37 18.14
CA LYS A 33 15.55 4.59 18.10
C LYS A 33 16.07 4.82 16.67
N ARG A 34 16.39 6.05 16.29
CA ARG A 34 16.97 6.31 14.96
C ARG A 34 18.30 5.53 14.80
N SER A 35 18.35 4.68 13.79
CA SER A 35 19.54 3.94 13.36
C SER A 35 20.66 4.87 12.94
N ASN A 36 21.91 4.46 13.20
CA ASN A 36 23.09 5.17 12.69
C ASN A 36 23.21 5.07 11.16
N PHE A 37 22.64 4.03 10.54
CA PHE A 37 22.57 3.91 9.07
C PHE A 37 21.71 5.02 8.46
N CYS A 38 20.82 5.65 9.23
CA CYS A 38 20.05 6.79 8.74
C CYS A 38 20.93 8.00 8.39
N ASN A 39 22.12 8.12 8.97
CA ASN A 39 23.06 9.20 8.64
C ASN A 39 23.57 9.11 7.19
N LEU A 40 23.52 7.92 6.57
CA LEU A 40 23.87 7.75 5.15
C LEU A 40 22.93 8.54 4.22
N TYR A 41 21.67 8.69 4.61
CA TYR A 41 20.69 9.47 3.85
C TYR A 41 21.03 10.95 3.89
N ASP A 42 21.38 11.46 5.07
CA ASP A 42 21.75 12.85 5.29
C ASP A 42 23.07 13.19 4.57
N GLU A 43 24.02 12.26 4.58
CA GLU A 43 25.32 12.44 3.93
C GLU A 43 25.25 12.42 2.40
N PHE A 44 24.34 11.62 1.84
CA PHE A 44 24.22 11.39 0.39
C PHE A 44 23.03 12.09 -0.27
N ASP A 45 22.21 12.80 0.51
CA ASP A 45 20.93 13.35 0.05
C ASP A 45 20.07 12.30 -0.67
N ALA A 46 20.06 11.09 -0.10
CA ALA A 46 19.59 9.89 -0.80
C ALA A 46 18.13 9.54 -0.47
N PHE A 47 17.45 10.35 0.35
CA PHE A 47 16.09 10.08 0.82
C PHE A 47 15.07 10.09 -0.32
N GLU A 48 15.10 11.10 -1.20
CA GLU A 48 14.19 11.16 -2.34
C GLU A 48 14.39 9.99 -3.31
N GLY A 49 15.64 9.61 -3.59
CA GLY A 49 15.95 8.48 -4.46
C GLY A 49 15.48 7.15 -3.88
N PHE A 50 15.68 6.93 -2.58
CA PHE A 50 15.21 5.73 -1.89
C PHE A 50 13.68 5.66 -1.80
N GLU A 51 13.02 6.77 -1.45
CA GLU A 51 11.56 6.87 -1.46
C GLU A 51 11.01 6.53 -2.85
N TYR A 52 11.63 7.09 -3.90
CA TYR A 52 11.20 6.85 -5.26
C TYR A 52 11.45 5.42 -5.74
N GLY A 53 12.51 4.77 -5.26
CA GLY A 53 12.73 3.34 -5.49
C GLY A 53 11.56 2.49 -4.99
N GLY A 54 11.06 2.78 -3.79
CA GLY A 54 9.86 2.13 -3.23
C GLY A 54 8.59 2.46 -4.03
N ASP A 55 8.47 3.69 -4.52
CA ASP A 55 7.35 4.08 -5.40
C ASP A 55 7.32 3.28 -6.70
N LEU A 56 8.49 3.12 -7.34
CA LEU A 56 8.65 2.32 -8.55
C LEU A 56 8.33 0.84 -8.29
N ASP A 57 8.84 0.27 -7.19
CA ASP A 57 8.58 -1.12 -6.78
C ASP A 57 7.08 -1.40 -6.71
N LYS A 58 6.30 -0.60 -5.96
CA LYS A 58 4.86 -0.84 -5.85
C LYS A 58 4.09 -0.45 -7.09
N TYR A 59 4.48 0.63 -7.78
CA TYR A 59 3.76 1.06 -8.99
C TYR A 59 3.84 0.02 -10.10
N TYR A 60 5.04 -0.51 -10.37
CA TYR A 60 5.27 -1.50 -11.43
C TYR A 60 5.19 -2.96 -10.97
N GLY A 61 5.18 -3.21 -9.65
CA GLY A 61 5.00 -4.53 -9.06
C GLY A 61 3.53 -4.96 -9.01
N THR A 62 2.70 -4.24 -8.25
CA THR A 62 1.28 -4.59 -8.05
C THR A 62 0.30 -3.45 -8.29
N GLY A 63 0.78 -2.24 -8.54
CA GLY A 63 -0.02 -1.05 -8.82
C GLY A 63 -0.38 -0.89 -10.29
N TYR A 64 -0.68 0.36 -10.68
CA TYR A 64 -1.15 0.71 -12.03
C TYR A 64 -0.14 0.50 -13.16
N GLY A 65 1.15 0.44 -12.86
CA GLY A 65 2.21 0.17 -13.84
C GLY A 65 2.28 -1.29 -14.25
N GLN A 66 1.67 -2.21 -13.49
CA GLN A 66 1.57 -3.62 -13.81
C GLN A 66 0.23 -3.92 -14.49
N SER A 67 0.26 -4.57 -15.67
CA SER A 67 -0.96 -4.90 -16.42
C SER A 67 -1.91 -5.83 -15.65
N LEU A 68 -1.34 -6.72 -14.81
CA LEU A 68 -2.07 -7.61 -13.91
C LEU A 68 -2.01 -7.14 -12.44
N GLY A 69 -1.67 -5.89 -12.17
CA GLY A 69 -1.60 -5.36 -10.81
C GLY A 69 -2.99 -5.22 -10.20
N PRO A 70 -3.87 -4.38 -10.79
CA PRO A 70 -5.22 -4.15 -10.26
C PRO A 70 -6.08 -5.41 -10.15
N VAL A 71 -5.92 -6.39 -11.06
CA VAL A 71 -6.74 -7.62 -11.01
C VAL A 71 -6.48 -8.44 -9.74
N GLN A 72 -5.30 -8.32 -9.11
CA GLN A 72 -4.98 -8.97 -7.83
C GLN A 72 -5.75 -8.38 -6.64
N GLY A 73 -6.45 -7.26 -6.82
CA GLY A 73 -7.32 -6.68 -5.79
C GLY A 73 -8.78 -7.11 -5.89
N VAL A 74 -9.19 -7.70 -7.01
CA VAL A 74 -10.62 -7.87 -7.37
C VAL A 74 -11.36 -8.79 -6.39
N GLY A 75 -10.74 -9.90 -5.97
CA GLY A 75 -11.38 -10.81 -5.01
C GLY A 75 -11.77 -10.12 -3.71
N TYR A 76 -10.86 -9.35 -3.12
CA TYR A 76 -11.15 -8.58 -1.90
C TYR A 76 -12.21 -7.49 -2.13
N VAL A 77 -12.20 -6.84 -3.30
CA VAL A 77 -13.24 -5.86 -3.66
C VAL A 77 -14.61 -6.54 -3.71
N ASN A 78 -14.71 -7.73 -4.27
CA ASN A 78 -15.96 -8.49 -4.34
C ASN A 78 -16.43 -8.99 -2.97
N GLU A 79 -15.52 -9.44 -2.10
CA GLU A 79 -15.82 -9.73 -0.69
C GLU A 79 -16.31 -8.49 0.07
N LEU A 80 -15.65 -7.35 -0.12
CA LEU A 80 -16.07 -6.09 0.48
C LEU A 80 -17.47 -5.67 0.02
N LEU A 81 -17.74 -5.77 -1.29
CA LEU A 81 -19.06 -5.49 -1.85
C LEU A 81 -20.12 -6.40 -1.21
N ALA A 82 -19.86 -7.71 -1.13
CA ALA A 82 -20.75 -8.67 -0.47
C ALA A 82 -21.10 -8.27 0.96
N ARG A 83 -20.11 -7.85 1.77
CA ARG A 83 -20.32 -7.35 3.14
C ARG A 83 -21.13 -6.04 3.16
N LEU A 84 -20.88 -5.12 2.22
CA LEU A 84 -21.57 -3.83 2.13
C LEU A 84 -23.04 -3.97 1.70
N THR A 85 -23.34 -4.92 0.82
CA THR A 85 -24.68 -5.14 0.24
C THR A 85 -25.45 -6.27 0.91
N ASN A 86 -24.82 -7.00 1.85
CA ASN A 86 -25.37 -8.18 2.49
C ASN A 86 -25.84 -9.22 1.45
N THR A 87 -25.00 -9.49 0.46
CA THR A 87 -25.23 -10.48 -0.60
C THR A 87 -24.09 -11.49 -0.67
N VAL A 88 -24.32 -12.64 -1.29
CA VAL A 88 -23.25 -13.65 -1.50
C VAL A 88 -22.10 -13.07 -2.33
N VAL A 89 -20.89 -13.57 -2.09
CA VAL A 89 -19.72 -13.20 -2.91
C VAL A 89 -19.92 -13.69 -4.35
N SER A 90 -19.68 -12.80 -5.31
CA SER A 90 -19.71 -13.10 -6.74
C SER A 90 -18.35 -12.80 -7.32
N ASP A 91 -17.46 -13.79 -7.30
CA ASP A 91 -16.10 -13.68 -7.80
C ASP A 91 -15.63 -14.97 -8.48
N HIS A 92 -14.76 -14.82 -9.49
CA HIS A 92 -14.11 -15.91 -10.21
C HIS A 92 -12.60 -15.66 -10.36
N THR A 93 -12.02 -14.93 -9.41
CA THR A 93 -10.60 -14.54 -9.45
C THR A 93 -9.82 -15.32 -8.40
N GLN A 94 -9.70 -14.79 -7.19
CA GLN A 94 -8.80 -15.25 -6.13
C GLN A 94 -9.53 -15.61 -4.83
N THR A 95 -10.85 -15.46 -4.79
CA THR A 95 -11.67 -15.88 -3.65
C THR A 95 -11.67 -17.40 -3.50
N ASN A 96 -11.84 -17.86 -2.25
CA ASN A 96 -12.06 -19.26 -1.96
C ASN A 96 -13.55 -19.51 -1.81
N THR A 97 -14.18 -20.05 -2.84
CA THR A 97 -15.64 -20.29 -2.88
C THR A 97 -16.14 -21.19 -1.75
N THR A 98 -15.29 -22.04 -1.16
CA THR A 98 -15.68 -22.85 0.00
C THR A 98 -15.77 -22.01 1.27
N LEU A 99 -14.83 -21.07 1.47
CA LEU A 99 -14.82 -20.19 2.64
C LEU A 99 -15.91 -19.11 2.54
N ASP A 100 -16.10 -18.54 1.35
CA ASP A 100 -17.02 -17.42 1.13
C ASP A 100 -18.49 -17.85 1.11
N ALA A 101 -18.75 -19.14 0.88
CA ALA A 101 -20.09 -19.71 0.91
C ALA A 101 -20.53 -20.18 2.31
N ASP A 102 -19.61 -20.32 3.27
CA ASP A 102 -19.92 -20.76 4.63
C ASP A 102 -20.06 -19.55 5.58
N PRO A 103 -21.25 -19.31 6.17
CA PRO A 103 -21.46 -18.24 7.14
C PRO A 103 -20.55 -18.29 8.37
N ALA A 104 -19.96 -19.45 8.69
CA ALA A 104 -19.00 -19.58 9.79
C ALA A 104 -17.65 -18.91 9.48
N THR A 105 -17.26 -18.85 8.21
CA THR A 105 -15.98 -18.27 7.77
C THR A 105 -16.14 -16.94 7.04
N PHE A 106 -17.30 -16.69 6.43
CA PHE A 106 -17.64 -15.42 5.79
C PHE A 106 -19.03 -14.92 6.20
N PRO A 107 -19.20 -14.45 7.45
CA PRO A 107 -20.46 -13.87 7.89
C PRO A 107 -20.72 -12.54 7.19
N LEU A 108 -21.97 -12.29 6.78
CA LEU A 108 -22.39 -11.02 6.14
C LEU A 108 -23.05 -10.02 7.11
N ASN A 109 -23.40 -10.48 8.31
CA ASN A 109 -24.22 -9.74 9.28
C ASN A 109 -23.42 -9.14 10.45
N HIS A 110 -22.09 -9.09 10.35
CA HIS A 110 -21.28 -8.40 11.35
C HIS A 110 -21.26 -6.88 11.09
N THR A 111 -21.20 -6.11 12.18
CA THR A 111 -21.07 -4.65 12.10
C THR A 111 -19.62 -4.21 11.86
N LEU A 112 -18.65 -5.03 12.28
CA LEU A 112 -17.23 -4.76 12.16
C LEU A 112 -16.53 -5.96 11.51
N TYR A 113 -15.67 -5.65 10.54
CA TYR A 113 -14.76 -6.59 9.91
C TYR A 113 -13.34 -6.06 10.01
N ALA A 114 -12.37 -6.94 10.24
CA ALA A 114 -10.96 -6.60 10.27
C ALA A 114 -10.17 -7.70 9.54
N ASP A 115 -9.55 -7.34 8.43
CA ASP A 115 -8.68 -8.23 7.66
C ASP A 115 -7.24 -7.70 7.75
N PHE A 116 -6.28 -8.61 7.93
CA PHE A 116 -4.86 -8.29 7.97
C PHE A 116 -4.19 -8.84 6.72
N SER A 117 -3.37 -8.02 6.06
CA SER A 117 -2.76 -8.37 4.78
C SER A 117 -1.37 -7.73 4.62
N HIS A 118 -0.87 -7.73 3.39
CA HIS A 118 0.43 -7.18 3.01
C HIS A 118 0.28 -5.93 2.14
N ASP A 119 1.31 -5.09 2.15
CA ASP A 119 1.44 -3.88 1.33
C ASP A 119 1.13 -4.11 -0.16
N ASN A 120 1.66 -5.19 -0.76
CA ASN A 120 1.42 -5.55 -2.16
C ASN A 120 -0.07 -5.78 -2.45
N GLN A 121 -0.76 -6.47 -1.54
CA GLN A 121 -2.18 -6.77 -1.65
C GLN A 121 -3.02 -5.49 -1.48
N MET A 122 -2.66 -4.63 -0.51
CA MET A 122 -3.33 -3.35 -0.31
C MET A 122 -3.18 -2.43 -1.54
N ILE A 123 -2.01 -2.36 -2.15
CA ILE A 123 -1.78 -1.60 -3.39
C ILE A 123 -2.66 -2.13 -4.53
N ALA A 124 -2.74 -3.45 -4.71
CA ALA A 124 -3.59 -4.05 -5.72
C ALA A 124 -5.08 -3.72 -5.48
N ILE A 125 -5.53 -3.77 -4.22
CA ILE A 125 -6.90 -3.39 -3.82
C ILE A 125 -7.18 -1.91 -4.12
N TYR A 126 -6.29 -1.00 -3.74
CA TYR A 126 -6.44 0.42 -4.05
C TYR A 126 -6.56 0.65 -5.56
N ALA A 127 -5.69 -0.02 -6.33
CA ALA A 127 -5.68 0.10 -7.78
C ALA A 127 -6.97 -0.45 -8.41
N ALA A 128 -7.46 -1.61 -7.95
CA ALA A 128 -8.71 -2.23 -8.37
C ALA A 128 -9.93 -1.34 -8.12
N MET A 129 -9.92 -0.59 -7.01
CA MET A 129 -10.98 0.36 -6.66
C MET A 129 -10.86 1.70 -7.40
N GLY A 130 -9.80 1.93 -8.16
CA GLY A 130 -9.56 3.23 -8.81
C GLY A 130 -9.03 4.33 -7.87
N LEU A 131 -8.49 3.96 -6.71
CA LEU A 131 -7.99 4.90 -5.71
C LEU A 131 -6.55 5.32 -5.98
N PHE A 132 -6.24 6.57 -5.64
CA PHE A 132 -4.89 7.17 -5.76
C PHE A 132 -4.29 7.05 -7.18
N PRO A 133 -5.03 7.42 -8.24
CA PRO A 133 -4.51 7.34 -9.59
C PRO A 133 -3.30 8.26 -9.78
N GLN A 134 -2.38 7.81 -10.63
CA GLN A 134 -1.19 8.54 -11.03
C GLN A 134 -1.36 8.93 -12.50
N HIS A 135 -1.34 10.24 -12.79
CA HIS A 135 -1.71 10.79 -14.10
C HIS A 135 -0.83 10.27 -15.25
N ALA A 136 0.46 10.06 -14.98
CA ALA A 136 1.42 9.53 -15.94
C ALA A 136 2.30 8.49 -15.26
N ALA A 137 2.68 7.45 -16.01
CA ALA A 137 3.57 6.39 -15.52
C ALA A 137 4.85 6.96 -14.90
N LEU A 138 5.32 6.34 -13.82
CA LEU A 138 6.51 6.78 -13.11
C LEU A 138 7.75 6.51 -13.97
N ASP A 139 8.56 7.52 -14.25
CA ASP A 139 9.80 7.36 -15.01
C ASP A 139 10.86 6.68 -14.11
N PRO A 140 11.38 5.48 -14.45
CA PRO A 140 12.37 4.78 -13.61
C PRO A 140 13.72 5.50 -13.48
N THR A 141 13.99 6.48 -14.33
CA THR A 141 15.28 7.19 -14.42
C THR A 141 15.21 8.64 -13.99
N ALA A 142 14.02 9.25 -14.03
CA ALA A 142 13.80 10.66 -13.70
C ALA A 142 12.64 10.85 -12.70
N PRO A 143 12.93 10.91 -11.39
CA PRO A 143 11.89 11.11 -10.37
C PRO A 143 11.11 12.40 -10.59
N ASN A 144 9.78 12.30 -10.67
CA ASN A 144 8.92 13.48 -10.65
C ASN A 144 8.63 13.89 -9.18
N PRO A 145 9.04 15.09 -8.73
CA PRO A 145 8.77 15.54 -7.36
C PRO A 145 7.27 15.73 -7.09
N HIS A 146 6.47 16.03 -8.12
CA HIS A 146 5.03 16.29 -8.03
C HIS A 146 4.14 15.06 -8.30
N ARG A 147 4.70 13.84 -8.35
CA ARG A 147 3.90 12.60 -8.49
C ARG A 147 2.88 12.47 -7.34
N SER A 148 1.69 11.95 -7.63
CA SER A 148 0.65 11.65 -6.63
C SER A 148 0.88 10.30 -5.96
N TRP A 149 1.50 9.35 -6.66
CA TRP A 149 1.88 8.05 -6.12
C TRP A 149 3.04 8.19 -5.13
N ARG A 150 2.75 8.00 -3.84
CA ARG A 150 3.72 7.98 -2.73
C ARG A 150 3.43 6.80 -1.80
N VAL A 151 4.16 5.72 -1.96
CA VAL A 151 3.99 4.45 -1.22
C VAL A 151 4.06 4.66 0.28
N ALA A 152 4.94 5.55 0.76
CA ALA A 152 5.03 5.91 2.17
C ALA A 152 3.73 6.48 2.76
N LYS A 153 2.82 7.00 1.93
CA LYS A 153 1.47 7.46 2.34
C LYS A 153 0.38 6.43 2.11
N LEU A 154 0.61 5.45 1.24
CA LEU A 154 -0.39 4.44 0.85
C LEU A 154 -0.31 3.19 1.73
N VAL A 155 0.91 2.65 1.87
CA VAL A 155 1.19 1.39 2.57
C VAL A 155 2.45 1.49 3.46
N PRO A 156 2.55 2.46 4.39
CA PRO A 156 3.59 2.43 5.41
C PRO A 156 3.47 1.17 6.29
N PHE A 157 4.48 0.90 7.13
CA PHE A 157 4.31 -0.12 8.17
C PHE A 157 3.04 0.17 9.00
N SER A 158 2.25 -0.87 9.24
CA SER A 158 0.94 -0.78 9.90
C SER A 158 -0.08 0.12 9.19
N ALA A 159 0.00 0.21 7.85
CA ALA A 159 -1.03 0.85 7.04
C ALA A 159 -2.43 0.30 7.34
N ARG A 160 -3.42 1.19 7.20
CA ARG A 160 -4.83 0.85 7.42
C ARG A 160 -5.69 1.47 6.34
N MET A 161 -6.66 0.69 5.87
CA MET A 161 -7.74 1.11 5.00
C MET A 161 -9.04 0.90 5.75
N VAL A 162 -9.87 1.94 5.85
CA VAL A 162 -11.14 1.88 6.59
C VAL A 162 -12.27 2.27 5.64
N TRP A 163 -13.20 1.35 5.44
CA TRP A 163 -14.47 1.61 4.75
C TRP A 163 -15.58 1.78 5.78
N ARG A 164 -16.59 2.59 5.43
CA ARG A 164 -17.75 2.83 6.28
C ARG A 164 -19.00 2.85 5.42
N ASN A 165 -19.97 2.01 5.76
CA ASN A 165 -21.32 2.11 5.19
C ASN A 165 -22.09 3.17 5.98
N CYS A 166 -22.19 4.37 5.42
CA CYS A 166 -22.98 5.43 6.02
C CYS A 166 -24.38 5.42 5.40
N GLY A 167 -25.41 5.16 6.22
CA GLY A 167 -26.79 5.31 5.78
C GLY A 167 -27.07 6.74 5.35
N ALA A 168 -27.83 6.91 4.27
CA ALA A 168 -28.43 8.20 3.97
C ALA A 168 -29.62 8.41 4.90
N ARG A 169 -29.63 9.49 5.68
CA ARG A 169 -30.88 9.97 6.27
C ARG A 169 -31.69 10.57 5.12
N GLY A 170 -32.72 9.88 4.67
CA GLY A 170 -33.66 10.47 3.72
C GLY A 170 -34.37 11.61 4.43
N GLU A 171 -34.08 12.86 4.08
CA GLU A 171 -34.81 14.00 4.62
C GLU A 171 -35.17 14.97 3.50
N GLY A 172 -36.47 15.28 3.42
CA GLY A 172 -36.87 16.55 2.86
C GLY A 172 -36.13 17.66 3.60
N GLY A 173 -35.21 18.31 2.90
CA GLY A 173 -34.46 19.46 3.38
C GLY A 173 -33.08 19.12 3.96
N THR A 174 -32.05 19.30 3.13
CA THR A 174 -30.63 19.47 3.54
C THR A 174 -30.00 18.33 4.36
N GLY A 175 -29.91 17.13 3.79
CA GLY A 175 -29.21 16.00 4.41
C GLY A 175 -27.68 16.07 4.28
N ALA A 176 -26.99 16.36 5.37
CA ALA A 176 -25.56 16.06 5.53
C ALA A 176 -25.37 14.56 5.83
N SER A 177 -24.39 13.92 5.20
CA SER A 177 -24.03 12.53 5.51
C SER A 177 -23.43 12.44 6.92
N THR A 178 -23.92 11.51 7.75
CA THR A 178 -23.48 11.34 9.15
C THR A 178 -22.22 10.50 9.30
N CYS A 179 -21.29 10.53 8.33
CA CYS A 179 -20.00 9.85 8.50
C CYS A 179 -19.11 10.67 9.47
N GLU A 180 -19.33 10.60 10.77
CA GLU A 180 -18.44 11.23 11.75
C GLU A 180 -17.06 10.59 11.69
N TYR A 181 -16.00 11.38 11.43
CA TYR A 181 -14.62 10.89 11.41
C TYR A 181 -14.16 10.61 12.85
N TRP A 182 -13.77 9.36 13.14
CA TRP A 182 -13.05 8.97 14.35
C TRP A 182 -11.61 8.64 13.99
#